data_AF-A0A5N5PTT1-F1
#
_entry.id   AF-A0A5N5PTT1-F1
#
_cell.length_a   1.000
_cell.length_b   1.000
_cell.length_c   1.000
_cell.angle_alpha   90.00
_cell.angle_beta   90.00
_cell.angle_gamma   90.00
#
_symmetry.space_group_name_H-M   'P 1'
#
loop_
_entity.id
_entity.type
_entity.pdbx_description
1 polymer ?
#
loop_
_entity_poly.entity_id
_entity_poly.type
_entity_poly.pdbx_seq_one_letter_code
_entity_poly.pdbx_strand_id
1 'polypeptide(L)'
;MDAETESPLDYALSSLHFPEGYHSNQRYKIAPWYALFEMRMDYPASLAEPFDWRAQPNSCWHDEITPRQDHRSHAEEIYCRELRWDYDDDGGVLDKQFCIQLFSTDARWLGDLTREEVMDHIILGTAVRVTGFVRSEYNQGHEWALFFLDFPNPFQLPLADYLDGEFDVDDRSLRIIMYHNYEKHLRHPDEAVPRWEVL
;
A
#
# COMPACT_ATOMS: atom_id res chain seq x y z
N MET A 1 -14.43 -15.36 -23.35
CA MET A 1 -14.65 -14.15 -22.52
C MET A 1 -13.57 -14.27 -21.49
N ASP A 2 -12.44 -13.71 -21.85
CA ASP A 2 -11.15 -14.12 -21.33
C ASP A 2 -11.04 -13.54 -19.94
N ALA A 3 -10.70 -14.40 -18.97
CA ALA A 3 -10.30 -13.95 -17.66
C ALA A 3 -9.02 -13.14 -17.87
N GLU A 4 -9.10 -11.83 -17.66
CA GLU A 4 -7.94 -10.95 -17.53
C GLU A 4 -7.12 -11.46 -16.35
N THR A 5 -6.23 -12.41 -16.61
CA THR A 5 -5.19 -12.85 -15.68
C THR A 5 -4.26 -11.68 -15.44
N GLU A 6 -4.56 -11.00 -14.34
CA GLU A 6 -3.67 -10.61 -13.25
C GLU A 6 -2.42 -9.79 -13.61
N SER A 7 -2.33 -8.64 -12.93
CA SER A 7 -1.24 -7.67 -13.02
C SER A 7 0.14 -8.34 -13.02
N PRO A 8 1.03 -7.99 -13.99
CA PRO A 8 2.29 -8.68 -14.23
C PRO A 8 3.38 -8.43 -13.16
N LEU A 9 3.12 -7.55 -12.20
CA LEU A 9 4.14 -6.92 -11.35
C LEU A 9 4.71 -7.84 -10.26
N ASP A 10 6.03 -8.02 -10.25
CA ASP A 10 6.74 -9.01 -9.40
C ASP A 10 6.94 -8.59 -7.94
N TYR A 11 6.80 -7.32 -7.58
CA TYR A 11 7.03 -6.82 -6.24
C TYR A 11 5.85 -5.99 -5.74
N ALA A 12 5.57 -6.08 -4.45
CA ALA A 12 4.59 -5.25 -3.77
C ALA A 12 5.14 -4.72 -2.44
N LEU A 13 4.77 -3.50 -2.11
CA LEU A 13 5.07 -2.83 -0.86
C LEU A 13 3.77 -2.27 -0.30
N SER A 14 3.47 -2.62 0.94
CA SER A 14 2.22 -2.22 1.56
C SER A 14 2.46 -1.61 2.93
N SER A 15 1.63 -0.65 3.30
CA SER A 15 1.66 -0.05 4.63
C SER A 15 0.30 0.25 5.20
N LEU A 16 0.21 0.07 6.51
CA LEU A 16 -1.03 0.19 7.25
C LEU A 16 -0.99 1.43 8.15
N HIS A 17 -2.05 2.23 8.05
CA HIS A 17 -2.16 3.53 8.69
C HIS A 17 -3.38 3.58 9.61
N PHE A 18 -3.21 4.19 10.78
CA PHE A 18 -4.29 4.44 11.74
C PHE A 18 -4.22 5.87 12.27
N PRO A 19 -5.36 6.45 12.69
CA PRO A 19 -5.36 7.77 13.32
C PRO A 19 -4.46 7.81 14.54
N GLU A 20 -3.92 9.01 14.80
CA GLU A 20 -3.08 9.26 15.98
C GLU A 20 -3.81 8.83 17.26
N GLY A 21 -3.10 8.12 18.15
CA GLY A 21 -3.66 7.62 19.41
C GLY A 21 -4.33 6.24 19.34
N TYR A 22 -4.40 5.63 18.15
CA TYR A 22 -4.91 4.26 17.93
C TYR A 22 -3.81 3.21 17.71
N HIS A 23 -2.55 3.57 17.93
CA HIS A 23 -1.37 2.72 17.75
C HIS A 23 -1.10 1.83 18.97
N SER A 24 -2.04 0.94 19.31
CA SER A 24 -1.86 -0.06 20.38
C SER A 24 -2.74 -1.30 20.18
N ASN A 25 -2.36 -2.43 20.80
CA ASN A 25 -2.99 -3.75 20.67
C ASN A 25 -4.51 -3.76 20.91
N GLN A 26 -5.01 -2.81 21.69
CA GLN A 26 -6.43 -2.69 22.00
C GLN A 26 -7.10 -1.61 21.17
N ARG A 27 -6.42 -0.48 20.91
CA ARG A 27 -7.05 0.66 20.26
C ARG A 27 -7.18 0.47 18.75
N TYR A 28 -6.25 -0.18 18.07
CA TYR A 28 -6.33 -0.34 16.61
C TYR A 28 -7.63 -1.04 16.17
N LYS A 29 -8.14 -1.97 16.99
CA LYS A 29 -9.37 -2.73 16.75
C LYS A 29 -10.63 -1.86 16.77
N ILE A 30 -10.59 -0.74 17.48
CA ILE A 30 -11.69 0.21 17.62
C ILE A 30 -11.40 1.53 16.91
N ALA A 31 -10.39 1.56 16.04
CA ALA A 31 -10.07 2.77 15.28
C ALA A 31 -11.23 3.14 14.37
N PRO A 32 -11.63 4.43 14.32
CA PRO A 32 -12.75 4.88 13.49
C PRO A 32 -12.51 4.65 12.00
N TRP A 33 -11.23 4.64 11.60
CA TRP A 33 -10.79 4.28 10.27
C TRP A 33 -9.40 3.63 10.32
N TYR A 34 -9.04 2.95 9.24
CA TYR A 34 -7.66 2.57 8.92
C TYR A 34 -7.47 2.61 7.41
N ALA A 35 -6.24 2.79 6.96
CA ALA A 35 -5.93 2.84 5.54
C ALA A 35 -4.80 1.87 5.19
N LEU A 36 -4.96 1.16 4.09
CA LEU A 36 -3.92 0.36 3.46
C LEU A 36 -3.44 1.10 2.21
N PHE A 37 -2.15 1.38 2.15
CA PHE A 37 -1.48 1.81 0.94
C PHE A 37 -0.72 0.61 0.37
N GLU A 38 -0.85 0.37 -0.93
CA GLU A 38 -0.09 -0.66 -1.64
C GLU A 38 0.50 -0.09 -2.93
N MET A 39 1.75 -0.42 -3.17
CA MET A 39 2.48 -0.11 -4.39
C MET A 39 3.01 -1.41 -5.00
N ARG A 40 2.77 -1.62 -6.30
CA ARG A 40 3.31 -2.76 -7.05
C ARG A 40 4.24 -2.29 -8.16
N MET A 41 5.24 -3.11 -8.50
CA MET A 41 6.25 -2.82 -9.53
C MET A 41 7.01 -4.09 -9.97
N ASP A 42 7.70 -4.05 -11.10
CA ASP A 42 8.54 -5.17 -11.58
C ASP A 42 10.00 -5.09 -11.12
N TYR A 43 10.50 -3.88 -10.87
CA TYR A 43 11.90 -3.67 -10.53
C TYR A 43 12.01 -2.89 -9.21
N PRO A 44 12.68 -3.43 -8.18
CA PRO A 44 12.92 -2.70 -6.93
C PRO A 44 13.70 -1.40 -7.14
N ALA A 45 14.50 -1.32 -8.21
CA ALA A 45 15.18 -0.10 -8.62
C ALA A 45 14.21 1.02 -9.05
N SER A 46 12.99 0.71 -9.48
CA SER A 46 11.94 1.69 -9.77
C SER A 46 11.52 2.50 -8.54
N LEU A 47 11.92 2.06 -7.33
CA LEU A 47 11.74 2.81 -6.09
C LEU A 47 12.85 3.81 -5.81
N ALA A 48 13.95 3.84 -6.57
CA ALA A 48 15.09 4.71 -6.28
C ALA A 48 14.73 6.20 -6.32
N GLU A 49 13.70 6.57 -7.06
CA GLU A 49 13.19 7.93 -7.19
C GLU A 49 11.75 8.03 -6.67
N PRO A 50 11.41 9.03 -5.85
CA PRO A 50 10.02 9.31 -5.48
C PRO A 50 9.19 9.60 -6.73
N PHE A 51 7.91 9.23 -6.70
CA PHE A 51 6.94 9.55 -7.76
C PHE A 51 5.79 10.37 -7.16
N ASP A 52 5.28 11.30 -7.95
CA ASP A 52 4.33 12.31 -7.47
C ASP A 52 2.88 11.82 -7.56
N TRP A 53 2.54 10.77 -6.82
CA TRP A 53 1.15 10.31 -6.78
C TRP A 53 0.22 11.27 -6.06
N ARG A 54 0.75 12.08 -5.14
CA ARG A 54 -0.04 13.06 -4.41
C ARG A 54 -0.52 14.21 -5.30
N ALA A 55 0.24 14.60 -6.32
CA ALA A 55 -0.22 15.59 -7.29
C ALA A 55 -1.13 15.03 -8.40
N GLN A 56 -1.47 13.74 -8.39
CA GLN A 56 -2.28 13.11 -9.46
C GLN A 56 -3.62 12.50 -8.99
N PRO A 57 -4.44 13.21 -8.17
CA PRO A 57 -5.75 12.70 -7.75
C PRO A 57 -6.72 12.50 -8.94
N ASN A 58 -6.52 13.25 -10.02
CA ASN A 58 -7.37 13.21 -11.21
C ASN A 58 -7.00 12.09 -12.20
N SER A 59 -5.82 11.49 -12.08
CA SER A 59 -5.39 10.33 -12.90
C SER A 59 -5.90 9.00 -12.35
N CYS A 60 -6.70 9.04 -11.27
CA CYS A 60 -7.30 7.87 -10.64
C CYS A 60 -8.34 7.23 -11.58
N TRP A 61 -8.12 5.97 -11.96
CA TRP A 61 -8.99 5.24 -12.88
C TRP A 61 -10.06 4.40 -12.16
N HIS A 62 -9.90 4.14 -10.87
CA HIS A 62 -10.87 3.41 -10.04
C HIS A 62 -11.13 4.13 -8.73
N ASP A 63 -12.40 4.38 -8.41
CA ASP A 63 -12.85 5.00 -7.17
C ASP A 63 -14.22 4.41 -6.79
N GLU A 64 -14.21 3.37 -5.95
CA GLU A 64 -15.42 2.64 -5.57
C GLU A 64 -15.50 2.39 -4.08
N ILE A 65 -16.73 2.37 -3.55
CA ILE A 65 -17.02 2.01 -2.15
C ILE A 65 -17.68 0.64 -2.12
N THR A 66 -17.07 -0.29 -1.41
CA THR A 66 -17.55 -1.69 -1.28
C THR A 66 -17.67 -2.10 0.18
N PRO A 67 -18.72 -2.85 0.57
CA PRO A 67 -18.76 -3.49 1.88
C PRO A 67 -17.73 -4.64 1.94
N ARG A 68 -17.05 -4.76 3.08
CA ARG A 68 -16.01 -5.75 3.37
C ARG A 68 -16.20 -6.30 4.79
N GLN A 69 -15.53 -7.40 5.10
CA GLN A 69 -15.45 -7.91 6.47
C GLN A 69 -14.32 -7.18 7.22
N ASP A 70 -14.57 -6.72 8.44
CA ASP A 70 -13.51 -6.10 9.23
C ASP A 70 -12.49 -7.14 9.68
N HIS A 71 -11.29 -7.09 9.09
CA HIS A 71 -10.18 -7.98 9.43
C HIS A 71 -9.66 -7.79 10.87
N ARG A 72 -10.01 -6.70 11.56
CA ARG A 72 -9.56 -6.44 12.94
C ARG A 72 -10.42 -7.14 14.00
N SER A 73 -11.70 -7.35 13.70
CA SER A 73 -12.69 -7.89 14.64
C SER A 73 -13.39 -9.15 14.13
N HIS A 74 -13.25 -9.50 12.84
CA HIS A 74 -13.88 -10.62 12.11
C HIS A 74 -15.41 -10.75 12.22
N ALA A 75 -16.07 -9.86 12.97
CA ALA A 75 -17.48 -9.95 13.33
C ALA A 75 -18.33 -8.79 12.79
N GLU A 76 -17.70 -7.71 12.32
CA GLU A 76 -18.38 -6.48 11.91
C GLU A 76 -18.20 -6.22 10.39
N GLU A 77 -19.25 -5.69 9.77
CA GLU A 77 -19.18 -5.12 8.43
C GLU A 77 -18.44 -3.79 8.47
N ILE A 78 -17.56 -3.55 7.50
CA ILE A 78 -16.87 -2.29 7.30
C ILE A 78 -16.94 -1.89 5.83
N TYR A 79 -16.97 -0.60 5.53
CA TYR A 79 -16.93 -0.11 4.17
C TYR A 79 -15.49 0.22 3.78
N CYS A 80 -15.11 -0.11 2.55
CA CYS A 80 -13.81 0.21 1.96
C CYS A 80 -14.03 1.11 0.76
N ARG A 81 -13.42 2.30 0.77
CA ARG A 81 -13.23 3.09 -0.44
C ARG A 81 -11.87 2.78 -1.04
N GLU A 82 -11.87 2.29 -2.27
CA GLU A 82 -10.67 1.87 -2.99
C GLU A 82 -10.37 2.84 -4.12
N LEU A 83 -9.15 3.39 -4.12
CA LEU A 83 -8.61 4.25 -5.17
C LEU A 83 -7.44 3.54 -5.87
N ARG A 84 -7.42 3.52 -7.21
CA ARG A 84 -6.32 2.91 -7.98
C ARG A 84 -5.77 3.79 -9.08
N TRP A 85 -4.45 3.67 -9.27
CA TRP A 85 -3.69 4.32 -10.34
C TRP A 85 -2.74 3.34 -10.99
N ASP A 86 -2.59 3.48 -12.30
CA ASP A 86 -1.63 2.77 -13.12
C ASP A 86 -0.66 3.81 -13.69
N TYR A 87 0.63 3.49 -13.66
CA TYR A 87 1.69 4.32 -14.22
C TYR A 87 2.44 3.50 -15.25
N ASP A 88 2.31 3.93 -16.49
CA ASP A 88 3.03 3.34 -17.61
C ASP A 88 4.40 4.02 -17.79
N ASP A 89 5.37 3.26 -18.26
CA ASP A 89 6.64 3.78 -18.74
C ASP A 89 6.48 4.52 -20.09
N ASP A 90 7.57 5.09 -20.61
CA ASP A 90 7.55 5.82 -21.89
C ASP A 90 7.20 4.92 -23.09
N GLY A 91 7.25 3.59 -22.92
CA GLY A 91 6.83 2.58 -23.89
C GLY A 91 5.35 2.18 -23.77
N GLY A 92 4.62 2.71 -22.79
CA GLY A 92 3.24 2.33 -22.51
C GLY A 92 3.11 0.98 -21.79
N VAL A 93 4.19 0.49 -21.18
CA VAL A 93 4.20 -0.72 -20.35
C VAL A 93 3.99 -0.31 -18.90
N LEU A 94 3.08 -1.00 -18.21
CA LEU A 94 2.82 -0.77 -16.79
C LEU A 94 4.11 -0.91 -15.96
N ASP A 95 4.62 0.19 -15.42
CA ASP A 95 5.79 0.24 -14.54
C ASP A 95 5.36 0.06 -13.08
N LYS A 96 4.29 0.76 -12.68
CA LYS A 96 3.83 0.80 -11.28
C LYS A 96 2.33 0.83 -11.15
N GLN A 97 1.83 0.25 -10.06
CA GLN A 97 0.44 0.40 -9.63
C GLN A 97 0.36 0.89 -8.20
N PHE A 98 -0.66 1.70 -7.93
CA PHE A 98 -0.96 2.23 -6.61
C PHE A 98 -2.38 1.92 -6.22
N CYS A 99 -2.55 1.51 -4.97
CA CYS A 99 -3.84 1.28 -4.39
C CYS A 99 -3.90 1.94 -3.01
N ILE A 100 -4.95 2.70 -2.77
CA ILE A 100 -5.31 3.17 -1.43
C ILE A 100 -6.66 2.58 -1.09
N GLN A 101 -6.73 1.86 0.02
CA GLN A 101 -7.96 1.32 0.57
C GLN A 101 -8.20 1.98 1.93
N LEU A 102 -9.22 2.83 2.01
CA LEU A 102 -9.63 3.49 3.24
C LEU A 102 -10.87 2.81 3.80
N PHE A 103 -10.76 2.32 5.02
CA PHE A 103 -11.79 1.55 5.69
C PHE A 103 -12.44 2.33 6.82
N SER A 104 -13.77 2.29 6.92
CA SER A 104 -14.55 2.88 8.00
C SER A 104 -15.91 2.21 8.14
N THR A 105 -16.47 2.21 9.35
CA THR A 105 -17.85 1.77 9.58
C THR A 105 -18.89 2.82 9.14
N ASP A 106 -18.45 4.04 8.84
CA ASP A 106 -19.28 5.13 8.32
C ASP A 106 -19.10 5.26 6.79
N ALA A 107 -19.99 4.61 6.03
CA ALA A 107 -20.00 4.68 4.56
C ALA A 107 -20.20 6.09 4.02
N ARG A 108 -20.97 6.92 4.74
CA ARG A 108 -21.26 8.29 4.31
C ARG A 108 -20.02 9.15 4.45
N TRP A 109 -19.33 9.06 5.59
CA TRP A 109 -18.05 9.73 5.78
C TRP A 109 -17.06 9.37 4.66
N LEU A 110 -16.92 8.08 4.29
CA LEU A 110 -16.07 7.67 3.16
C LEU A 110 -16.47 8.30 1.83
N GLY A 111 -17.78 8.38 1.56
CA GLY A 111 -18.33 8.95 0.32
C GLY A 111 -18.22 10.47 0.24
N ASP A 112 -18.22 11.15 1.39
CA ASP A 112 -18.14 12.61 1.47
C ASP A 112 -16.69 13.14 1.27
N LEU A 113 -15.67 12.28 1.41
CA LEU A 113 -14.26 12.66 1.18
C LEU A 113 -13.96 12.92 -0.30
N THR A 114 -13.08 13.87 -0.58
CA THR A 114 -12.39 14.00 -1.87
C THR A 114 -11.28 12.95 -1.99
N ARG A 115 -10.73 12.76 -3.20
CA ARG A 115 -9.62 11.82 -3.41
C ARG A 115 -8.36 12.29 -2.69
N GLU A 116 -8.10 13.60 -2.74
CA GLU A 116 -7.02 14.25 -2.03
C GLU A 116 -7.13 13.99 -0.52
N GLU A 117 -8.31 14.15 0.06
CA GLU A 117 -8.53 13.87 1.49
C GLU A 117 -8.32 12.38 1.81
N VAL A 118 -8.70 11.44 0.94
CA VAL A 118 -8.38 10.01 1.12
C VAL A 118 -6.86 9.80 1.10
N MET A 119 -6.15 10.43 0.18
CA MET A 119 -4.69 10.34 0.04
C MET A 119 -3.95 10.90 1.26
N ASP A 120 -4.48 11.95 1.91
CA ASP A 120 -3.93 12.54 3.13
C ASP A 120 -3.95 11.60 4.35
N HIS A 121 -4.74 10.52 4.32
CA HIS A 121 -4.72 9.51 5.39
C HIS A 121 -3.46 8.62 5.36
N ILE A 122 -2.76 8.60 4.23
CA ILE A 122 -1.50 7.88 4.05
C ILE A 122 -0.36 8.84 4.42
N ILE A 123 0.07 8.84 5.68
CA ILE A 123 1.26 9.59 6.13
C ILE A 123 2.18 8.70 6.96
N LEU A 124 3.48 8.95 6.89
CA LEU A 124 4.44 8.11 7.63
C LEU A 124 4.20 8.16 9.15
N GLY A 125 3.76 9.31 9.69
CA GLY A 125 3.46 9.46 11.11
C GLY A 125 2.31 8.58 11.61
N THR A 126 1.42 8.12 10.71
CA THR A 126 0.32 7.20 11.03
C THR A 126 0.63 5.76 10.65
N ALA A 127 1.73 5.51 9.93
CA ALA A 127 2.16 4.18 9.53
C ALA A 127 2.56 3.37 10.77
N VAL A 128 1.98 2.19 10.93
CA VAL A 128 2.29 1.29 12.06
C VAL A 128 2.93 -0.02 11.60
N ARG A 129 2.82 -0.35 10.32
CA ARG A 129 3.39 -1.57 9.73
C ARG A 129 3.71 -1.34 8.26
N VAL A 130 4.85 -1.86 7.84
CA VAL A 130 5.31 -1.87 6.45
C VAL A 130 5.70 -3.29 6.09
N THR A 131 5.21 -3.79 4.95
CA THR A 131 5.41 -5.17 4.51
C THR A 131 5.79 -5.19 3.02
N GLY A 132 6.81 -5.95 2.65
CA GLY A 132 7.23 -6.16 1.27
C GLY A 132 7.02 -7.61 0.82
N PHE A 133 6.42 -7.77 -0.37
CA PHE A 133 6.17 -9.06 -1.01
C PHE A 133 6.84 -9.16 -2.38
N VAL A 134 7.27 -10.37 -2.73
CA VAL A 134 7.78 -10.71 -4.06
C VAL A 134 7.01 -11.90 -4.59
N ARG A 135 6.65 -11.88 -5.87
CA ARG A 135 5.98 -13.01 -6.51
C ARG A 135 6.95 -14.19 -6.55
N SER A 136 6.55 -15.31 -5.97
CA SER A 136 7.40 -16.50 -5.88
C SER A 136 7.18 -17.41 -7.08
N GLU A 137 8.21 -17.57 -7.92
CA GLU A 137 8.19 -18.59 -8.98
C GLU A 137 8.29 -20.03 -8.41
N TYR A 138 8.71 -20.17 -7.15
CA TYR A 138 9.13 -21.45 -6.57
C TYR A 138 8.20 -22.00 -5.49
N ASN A 139 7.22 -21.23 -5.01
CA ASN A 139 6.32 -21.65 -3.93
C ASN A 139 4.91 -21.96 -4.46
N GLN A 140 4.67 -23.22 -4.84
CA GLN A 140 3.40 -23.67 -5.43
C GLN A 140 2.16 -23.51 -4.52
N GLY A 141 2.36 -23.22 -3.22
CA GLY A 141 1.27 -22.96 -2.26
C GLY A 141 0.93 -21.48 -2.07
N HIS A 142 1.84 -20.56 -2.43
CA HIS A 142 1.69 -19.13 -2.18
C HIS A 142 2.30 -18.32 -3.34
N GLU A 143 1.45 -17.58 -4.07
CA GLU A 143 1.87 -16.74 -5.20
C GLU A 143 2.85 -15.62 -4.79
N TRP A 144 2.80 -15.21 -3.51
CA TRP A 144 3.62 -14.14 -2.96
C TRP A 144 4.42 -14.62 -1.75
N ALA A 145 5.72 -14.34 -1.75
CA ALA A 145 6.65 -14.57 -0.64
C ALA A 145 6.97 -13.24 0.08
N LEU A 146 7.10 -13.31 1.40
CA LEU A 146 7.40 -12.17 2.25
C LEU A 146 8.92 -11.93 2.33
N PHE A 147 9.37 -10.69 2.07
CA PHE A 147 10.81 -10.36 2.05
C PHE A 147 11.19 -9.14 2.90
N PHE A 148 10.23 -8.37 3.41
CA PHE A 148 10.53 -7.23 4.30
C PHE A 148 9.39 -6.95 5.26
N LEU A 149 9.73 -6.72 6.53
CA LEU A 149 8.82 -6.30 7.59
C LEU A 149 9.51 -5.25 8.43
N ASP A 150 8.89 -4.07 8.53
CA ASP A 150 9.30 -3.03 9.46
C ASP A 150 8.09 -2.52 10.25
N PHE A 151 8.35 -2.18 11.51
CA PHE A 151 7.39 -1.62 12.43
C PHE A 151 7.94 -0.27 12.88
N PRO A 152 7.62 0.83 12.18
CA PRO A 152 8.12 2.16 12.53
C PRO A 152 7.64 2.63 13.92
N ASN A 153 6.62 1.97 14.48
CA ASN A 153 6.07 2.25 15.80
C ASN A 153 6.41 1.08 16.76
N PRO A 154 6.75 1.33 18.05
CA PRO A 154 7.00 0.27 19.05
C PRO A 154 5.83 -0.71 19.25
N PHE A 155 4.64 -0.34 18.78
CA PHE A 155 3.49 -1.21 18.72
C PHE A 155 3.56 -2.15 17.49
N GLN A 156 3.73 -3.44 17.74
CA GLN A 156 3.70 -4.47 16.70
C GLN A 156 2.27 -4.98 16.49
N LEU A 157 1.78 -4.90 15.25
CA LEU A 157 0.60 -5.64 14.86
C LEU A 157 0.95 -7.12 14.67
N PRO A 158 0.01 -8.05 14.95
CA PRO A 158 0.18 -9.43 14.53
C PRO A 158 0.54 -9.47 13.06
N LEU A 159 1.49 -10.33 12.69
CA LEU A 159 1.67 -10.67 11.29
C LEU A 159 0.32 -11.12 10.74
N ALA A 160 0.02 -10.75 9.50
CA ALA A 160 -1.15 -11.34 8.86
C ALA A 160 -0.88 -12.85 8.84
N ASP A 161 -1.93 -13.65 9.02
CA ASP A 161 -1.88 -15.11 9.13
C ASP A 161 -1.46 -15.76 7.78
N TYR A 162 -0.31 -15.35 7.24
CA TYR A 162 0.40 -16.07 6.21
C TYR A 162 0.94 -17.32 6.89
N LEU A 163 0.15 -18.39 6.76
CA LEU A 163 0.59 -19.76 7.00
C LEU A 163 1.96 -19.88 6.30
N ASP A 164 3.00 -20.12 7.08
CA ASP A 164 4.38 -20.35 6.66
C ASP A 164 5.26 -19.13 6.28
N GLY A 165 4.84 -17.90 6.60
CA GLY A 165 5.66 -16.70 6.38
C GLY A 165 6.82 -16.51 7.37
N GLU A 166 7.76 -17.46 7.47
CA GLU A 166 9.14 -17.06 7.76
C GLU A 166 9.59 -16.12 6.62
N PHE A 167 10.58 -15.28 6.89
CA PHE A 167 11.10 -14.35 5.88
C PHE A 167 11.76 -15.17 4.76
N ASP A 168 10.98 -15.52 3.73
CA ASP A 168 11.39 -16.47 2.69
C ASP A 168 12.52 -15.92 1.81
N VAL A 169 12.70 -14.59 1.80
CA VAL A 169 13.73 -13.89 1.03
C VAL A 169 14.34 -12.75 1.86
N ASP A 170 15.39 -12.99 2.65
CA ASP A 170 16.17 -11.89 3.28
C ASP A 170 17.30 -11.41 2.35
N ASP A 171 16.96 -10.61 1.34
CA ASP A 171 17.96 -9.87 0.57
C ASP A 171 18.21 -8.49 1.22
N ARG A 172 19.38 -8.36 1.84
CA ARG A 172 19.82 -7.12 2.50
C ARG A 172 19.86 -5.91 1.55
N SER A 173 20.18 -6.10 0.28
CA SER A 173 20.23 -5.02 -0.72
C SER A 173 18.84 -4.54 -1.07
N LEU A 174 17.89 -5.46 -1.26
CA LEU A 174 16.48 -5.12 -1.44
C LEU A 174 15.97 -4.37 -0.22
N ARG A 175 16.21 -4.87 0.99
CA ARG A 175 15.84 -4.19 2.24
C ARG A 175 16.37 -2.76 2.31
N ILE A 176 17.62 -2.53 1.89
CA ILE A 176 18.25 -1.20 1.89
C ILE A 176 17.60 -0.27 0.86
N ILE A 177 17.32 -0.76 -0.35
CA ILE A 177 16.63 0.01 -1.39
C ILE A 177 15.22 0.36 -0.92
N MET A 178 14.50 -0.61 -0.35
CA MET A 178 13.16 -0.39 0.19
C MET A 178 13.19 0.62 1.34
N TYR A 179 14.03 0.41 2.35
CA TYR A 179 14.08 1.26 3.54
C TYR A 179 14.40 2.71 3.21
N HIS A 180 15.42 2.96 2.39
CA HIS A 180 15.83 4.31 2.04
C HIS A 180 14.83 5.06 1.16
N ASN A 181 14.01 4.33 0.39
CA ASN A 181 13.12 4.97 -0.56
C ASN A 181 11.67 4.97 -0.12
N TYR A 182 11.24 4.02 0.70
CA TYR A 182 9.89 3.99 1.27
C TYR A 182 9.58 5.26 2.08
N GLU A 183 10.51 5.73 2.91
CA GLU A 183 10.35 7.04 3.56
C GLU A 183 10.26 8.18 2.55
N LYS A 184 11.00 8.15 1.43
CA LYS A 184 10.94 9.20 0.40
C LYS A 184 9.57 9.23 -0.29
N HIS A 185 9.04 8.07 -0.68
CA HIS A 185 7.72 7.94 -1.33
C HIS A 185 6.57 8.43 -0.45
N LEU A 186 6.70 8.31 0.88
CA LEU A 186 5.65 8.72 1.81
C LEU A 186 5.83 10.11 2.42
N ARG A 187 7.06 10.55 2.72
CA ARG A 187 7.35 11.87 3.30
C ARG A 187 7.56 12.98 2.27
N HIS A 188 8.03 12.64 1.07
CA HIS A 188 8.48 13.61 0.07
C HIS A 188 7.95 13.26 -1.33
N PRO A 189 6.62 13.12 -1.50
CA PRO A 189 6.02 12.86 -2.81
C PRO A 189 6.36 13.99 -3.81
N ASP A 190 6.46 15.22 -3.31
CA ASP A 190 6.69 16.44 -4.08
C ASP A 190 8.18 16.63 -4.46
N GLU A 191 9.09 15.80 -3.94
CA GLU A 191 10.51 15.79 -4.36
C GLU A 191 10.73 14.92 -5.60
N ALA A 192 9.68 14.26 -6.09
CA ALA A 192 9.67 13.66 -7.41
C ALA A 192 9.79 14.79 -8.44
N VAL A 193 10.94 14.90 -9.11
CA VAL A 193 11.09 15.83 -10.23
C VAL A 193 10.04 15.44 -11.27
N PRO A 194 9.10 16.32 -11.62
CA PRO A 194 8.13 16.00 -12.64
C PRO A 194 8.87 15.65 -13.93
N ARG A 195 8.53 14.53 -14.60
CA ARG A 195 9.21 14.11 -15.85
C ARG A 195 9.27 15.21 -16.92
N TRP A 196 8.36 16.19 -16.86
CA TRP A 196 8.33 17.35 -17.77
C TRP A 196 9.35 18.46 -17.45
N GLU A 197 10.05 18.40 -16.30
CA GLU A 197 11.13 19.34 -15.95
C GLU A 197 12.53 18.82 -16.32
N VAL A 198 12.64 17.61 -16.90
CA VAL A 198 13.92 17.00 -17.32
C VAL A 198 14.20 17.20 -18.83
N LEU A 199 13.49 18.12 -19.49
CA LEU A 199 13.72 18.49 -20.90
C LEU A 199 14.50 19.81 -21.04
#